data_AF-A0A1I1HT56-F1
#
_entry.id   AF-A0A1I1HT56-F1
#
_cell.length_a   1.000
_cell.length_b   1.000
_cell.length_c   1.000
_cell.angle_alpha   90.00
_cell.angle_beta   90.00
_cell.angle_gamma   90.00
#
_symmetry.space_group_name_H-M   'P 1'
#
loop_
_entity.id
_entity.type
_entity.pdbx_description
1 polymer ?
#
loop_
_entity_poly.entity_id
_entity_poly.type
_entity_poly.pdbx_seq_one_letter_code
_entity_poly.pdbx_strand_id
1 'polypeptide(L)'
;MDVNGYIIASDSAIIGVGETIREAATQALEWSDDYEGVDALVADMENDLEKAHEEDGKPYVRRATAALIDAVERGGTPEQWTIVDNIACTAEEATTQSR
;
A
#
# COMPACT_ATOMS: atom_id res chain seq x y z
N MET A 1 12.87 8.48 4.72
CA MET A 1 11.41 8.63 4.52
C MET A 1 10.69 8.44 5.84
N ASP A 2 9.70 9.27 6.13
CA ASP A 2 8.82 9.10 7.29
C ASP A 2 7.60 8.24 6.90
N VAL A 3 7.43 7.12 7.60
CA VAL A 3 6.25 6.26 7.44
C VAL A 3 5.09 6.91 8.16
N ASN A 4 4.00 7.15 7.42
CA ASN A 4 2.78 7.76 7.96
C ASN A 4 1.54 6.89 7.76
N GLY A 5 1.69 5.72 7.13
CA GLY A 5 0.62 4.75 7.05
C GLY A 5 1.00 3.54 6.21
N TYR A 6 -0.02 2.93 5.61
CA TYR A 6 0.07 1.68 4.88
C TYR A 6 -0.71 1.78 3.58
N ILE A 7 -0.18 1.12 2.55
CA ILE A 7 -0.91 0.82 1.32
C ILE A 7 -1.10 -0.68 1.21
N ILE A 8 -2.15 -1.07 0.51
CA ILE A 8 -2.32 -2.40 -0.04
C ILE A 8 -2.30 -2.28 -1.55
N ALA A 9 -1.34 -2.96 -2.16
CA ALA A 9 -1.14 -2.95 -3.59
C ALA A 9 -1.27 -4.36 -4.16
N SER A 10 -1.77 -4.44 -5.38
CA SER A 10 -1.64 -5.60 -6.25
C SER A 10 -0.46 -5.39 -7.20
N ASP A 11 -0.22 -6.35 -8.10
CA ASP A 11 0.80 -6.27 -9.15
C ASP A 11 0.75 -4.95 -9.94
N SER A 12 -0.44 -4.40 -10.16
CA SER A 12 -0.65 -3.29 -11.10
C SER A 12 -1.21 -2.01 -10.46
N ALA A 13 -1.69 -2.04 -9.21
CA ALA A 13 -2.40 -0.89 -8.63
C ALA A 13 -2.39 -0.89 -7.10
N ILE A 14 -2.54 0.30 -6.52
CA ILE A 14 -2.91 0.45 -5.10
C ILE A 14 -4.41 0.28 -5.00
N ILE A 15 -4.85 -0.68 -4.20
CA ILE A 15 -6.27 -1.02 -4.01
C ILE A 15 -6.80 -0.55 -2.66
N GLY A 16 -5.92 -0.15 -1.73
CA GLY A 16 -6.33 0.44 -0.46
C GLY A 16 -5.22 1.23 0.20
N VAL A 17 -5.60 2.25 0.97
CA VAL A 17 -4.69 3.10 1.75
C VAL A 17 -5.25 3.42 3.13
N GLY A 18 -4.38 3.72 4.09
CA GLY A 18 -4.82 4.19 5.41
C GLY A 18 -3.66 4.44 6.37
N GLU A 19 -3.94 5.10 7.49
CA GLU A 19 -2.97 5.31 8.57
C GLU A 19 -2.59 3.98 9.25
N THR A 20 -3.52 3.03 9.24
CA THR A 20 -3.33 1.66 9.73
C THR A 20 -3.54 0.60 8.65
N ILE A 21 -2.97 -0.59 8.86
CA ILE A 21 -3.17 -1.76 7.98
C ILE A 21 -4.66 -2.08 7.86
N ARG A 22 -5.42 -1.96 8.96
CA ARG A 22 -6.86 -2.24 8.98
C ARG A 22 -7.65 -1.27 8.10
N GLU A 23 -7.29 0.01 8.09
CA GLU A 23 -7.94 1.00 7.22
C GLU A 23 -7.64 0.71 5.75
N ALA A 24 -6.37 0.46 5.44
CA ALA A 24 -5.96 0.08 4.08
C ALA A 24 -6.69 -1.21 3.64
N ALA A 25 -6.81 -2.21 4.53
CA ALA A 25 -7.48 -3.48 4.27
C ALA A 25 -8.98 -3.31 4.04
N THR A 26 -9.60 -2.39 4.78
CA THR A 26 -11.02 -2.06 4.60
C THR A 26 -11.27 -1.51 3.21
N GLN A 27 -10.42 -0.59 2.73
CA GLN A 27 -10.51 -0.07 1.37
C GLN A 27 -10.21 -1.16 0.33
N ALA A 28 -9.15 -1.94 0.53
CA ALA A 28 -8.75 -3.01 -0.39
C ALA A 28 -9.83 -4.07 -0.60
N LEU A 29 -10.61 -4.38 0.43
CA LEU A 29 -11.73 -5.30 0.35
C LEU A 29 -12.87 -4.83 -0.54
N GLU A 30 -13.03 -3.52 -0.73
CA GLU A 30 -13.99 -3.02 -1.72
C GLU A 30 -13.61 -3.42 -3.15
N TRP A 31 -12.33 -3.72 -3.38
CA TRP A 31 -11.78 -4.09 -4.68
C TRP A 31 -11.40 -5.57 -4.79
N SER A 32 -11.45 -6.33 -3.69
CA SER A 32 -10.96 -7.70 -3.60
C SER A 32 -12.08 -8.68 -3.25
N ASP A 33 -12.34 -9.63 -4.14
CA ASP A 33 -13.31 -10.73 -3.90
C ASP A 33 -12.67 -11.91 -3.13
N ASP A 34 -11.33 -11.96 -3.07
CA ASP A 34 -10.54 -13.07 -2.50
C ASP A 34 -10.60 -13.23 -0.97
N TYR A 35 -11.02 -12.21 -0.23
CA TYR A 35 -11.00 -12.23 1.23
C TYR A 35 -12.41 -12.18 1.81
N GLU A 36 -12.70 -13.09 2.73
CA GLU A 36 -14.01 -13.17 3.42
C GLU A 36 -14.26 -12.00 4.40
N GLY A 37 -13.25 -11.17 4.67
CA GLY A 37 -13.38 -9.97 5.49
C GLY A 37 -12.05 -9.32 5.89
N VAL A 38 -12.15 -8.13 6.51
CA VAL A 38 -11.00 -7.27 6.89
C VAL A 38 -10.03 -7.99 7.80
N ASP A 39 -10.54 -8.74 8.77
CA ASP A 39 -9.71 -9.44 9.74
C ASP A 39 -8.87 -10.56 9.10
N ALA A 40 -9.38 -11.24 8.06
CA ALA A 40 -8.61 -12.26 7.34
C ALA A 40 -7.46 -11.65 6.54
N LEU A 41 -7.73 -10.53 5.86
CA LEU A 41 -6.73 -9.77 5.11
C LEU A 41 -5.66 -9.17 6.04
N VAL A 42 -6.09 -8.56 7.15
CA VAL A 42 -5.19 -7.98 8.15
C VAL A 42 -4.34 -9.07 8.80
N ALA A 43 -4.91 -10.21 9.18
CA ALA A 43 -4.15 -11.29 9.80
C ALA A 43 -3.08 -11.88 8.86
N ASP A 44 -3.38 -11.98 7.57
CA ASP A 44 -2.42 -12.37 6.53
C ASP A 44 -1.29 -11.33 6.41
N MET A 45 -1.66 -10.05 6.38
CA MET A 45 -0.73 -8.91 6.28
C MET A 45 0.13 -8.69 7.53
N GLU A 46 -0.41 -8.90 8.72
CA GLU A 46 0.33 -8.77 9.99
C GLU A 46 1.35 -9.90 10.16
N ASN A 47 1.12 -11.06 9.55
CA ASN A 47 2.08 -12.16 9.58
C ASN A 47 3.35 -11.85 8.76
N ASP A 48 3.22 -11.05 7.70
CA ASP A 48 4.28 -10.81 6.72
C ASP A 48 4.19 -9.38 6.12
N LEU A 49 4.35 -8.37 6.98
CA LEU A 49 4.30 -6.94 6.63
C LEU A 49 5.31 -6.49 5.55
N GLU A 50 6.27 -7.36 5.21
CA GLU A 50 7.42 -7.06 4.34
C GLU A 50 7.52 -7.99 3.13
N LYS A 51 6.56 -8.91 2.92
CA LYS A 51 6.55 -9.72 1.70
C LYS A 51 6.01 -8.91 0.53
N ALA A 52 6.94 -8.50 -0.32
CA ALA A 52 6.65 -8.19 -1.72
C ALA A 52 6.22 -9.48 -2.42
N HIS A 53 4.93 -9.82 -2.39
CA HIS A 53 4.43 -10.95 -3.15
C HIS A 53 4.07 -10.52 -4.57
N GLU A 54 5.10 -10.44 -5.43
CA GLU A 54 4.95 -10.58 -6.88
C GLU A 54 4.65 -12.05 -7.28
N GLU A 55 4.69 -13.01 -6.34
CA GLU A 55 4.72 -14.44 -6.68
C GLU A 55 3.36 -15.10 -6.94
N ASP A 56 2.22 -14.51 -6.55
CA ASP A 56 0.92 -15.22 -6.65
C ASP A 56 -0.29 -14.35 -7.05
N GLY A 57 -0.07 -13.11 -7.49
CA GLY A 57 -1.16 -12.19 -7.87
C GLY A 57 -2.02 -11.68 -6.70
N LYS A 58 -1.62 -11.99 -5.47
CA LYS A 58 -2.31 -11.57 -4.24
C LYS A 58 -1.93 -10.14 -3.86
N PRO A 59 -2.84 -9.38 -3.24
CA PRO A 59 -2.51 -8.08 -2.71
C PRO A 59 -1.53 -8.20 -1.53
N TYR A 60 -0.61 -7.24 -1.44
CA TYR A 60 0.40 -7.17 -0.38
C TYR A 60 0.36 -5.80 0.32
N VAL A 61 0.77 -5.78 1.57
CA VAL A 61 0.85 -4.57 2.39
C VAL A 61 2.25 -3.94 2.31
N ARG A 62 2.31 -2.61 2.28
CA ARG A 62 3.56 -1.84 2.35
C ARG A 62 3.38 -0.63 3.25
N ARG A 63 4.44 -0.28 3.97
CA ARG A 63 4.54 1.03 4.65
C ARG A 63 4.55 2.14 3.60
N ALA A 64 3.86 3.23 3.87
CA ALA A 64 3.68 4.33 2.93
C ALA A 64 3.96 5.70 3.54
N THR A 65 4.35 6.65 2.69
CA THR A 65 4.45 8.06 3.05
C THR A 65 3.07 8.73 3.03
N ALA A 66 2.94 9.84 3.77
CA ALA A 66 1.68 10.61 3.80
C ALA A 66 1.31 11.15 2.41
N ALA A 67 2.30 11.54 1.60
CA ALA A 67 2.04 12.09 0.27
C ALA A 67 1.47 11.03 -0.69
N LEU A 68 1.91 9.77 -0.57
CA LEU A 68 1.34 8.68 -1.37
C LEU A 68 -0.09 8.38 -0.95
N ILE A 69 -0.36 8.34 0.36
CA ILE A 69 -1.71 8.11 0.90
C ILE A 69 -2.67 9.20 0.43
N ASP A 70 -2.30 10.48 0.63
CA ASP A 70 -3.11 11.63 0.23
C ASP A 70 -3.35 11.69 -1.30
N ALA A 71 -2.37 11.28 -2.12
CA ALA A 71 -2.54 11.19 -3.57
C ALA A 71 -3.63 10.18 -3.95
N VAL A 72 -3.65 9.00 -3.32
CA VAL A 72 -4.67 7.97 -3.57
C VAL A 72 -6.04 8.40 -3.05
N GLU A 73 -6.11 8.95 -1.84
CA GLU A 73 -7.37 9.40 -1.23
C GLU A 73 -8.06 10.50 -2.03
N ARG A 74 -7.30 11.35 -2.72
CA ARG A 74 -7.82 12.39 -3.61
C ARG A 74 -8.34 11.85 -4.95
N GLY A 75 -8.36 10.54 -5.14
CA GLY A 75 -8.73 9.88 -6.39
C GLY A 75 -7.64 9.95 -7.46
N GLY A 76 -6.42 10.31 -7.08
CA GLY A 76 -5.26 10.19 -7.94
C GLY A 76 -4.82 8.73 -8.02
N THR A 77 -4.42 8.28 -9.22
CA THR A 77 -3.49 7.16 -9.29
C THR A 77 -2.09 7.77 -9.14
N PRO A 78 -1.24 7.27 -8.24
CA PRO A 78 0.12 7.75 -8.19
C PRO A 78 0.82 7.17 -9.41
N GLU A 79 0.73 7.87 -10.55
CA GLU A 79 1.16 7.41 -11.88
C GLU A 79 2.64 6.95 -11.90
N GLN A 80 3.39 7.27 -10.86
CA GLN A 80 4.76 6.87 -10.64
C GLN A 80 5.00 6.68 -9.14
N TRP A 81 4.29 5.80 -8.43
CA TRP A 81 4.77 5.40 -7.10
C TRP A 81 5.96 4.45 -7.23
N THR A 82 6.82 4.44 -6.22
CA THR A 82 7.99 3.57 -6.15
C THR A 82 8.25 3.18 -4.71
N ILE A 83 9.23 2.31 -4.51
CA ILE A 83 9.64 1.84 -3.20
C ILE A 83 11.06 2.34 -2.94
N VAL A 84 11.22 3.08 -1.85
CA VAL A 84 12.52 3.58 -1.37
C VAL A 84 12.65 3.15 0.09
N ASP A 85 13.75 2.47 0.42
CA ASP A 85 14.00 1.96 1.79
C ASP A 85 12.84 1.11 2.35
N ASN A 86 12.24 0.24 1.51
CA ASN A 86 11.06 -0.55 1.83
C ASN A 86 9.76 0.23 2.11
N ILE A 87 9.74 1.54 1.84
CA ILE A 87 8.59 2.42 2.02
C ILE A 87 8.07 2.80 0.63
N ALA A 88 6.78 2.57 0.40
CA ALA A 88 6.07 3.04 -0.78
C ALA A 88 5.88 4.55 -0.70
N CYS A 89 6.26 5.25 -1.77
CA CYS A 89 6.21 6.70 -1.86
C CYS A 89 5.88 7.15 -3.28
N THR A 90 5.59 8.44 -3.46
CA THR A 90 5.48 9.01 -4.81
C THR A 90 6.88 9.11 -5.46
N ALA A 91 6.98 9.12 -6.80
CA ALA A 91 8.24 9.33 -7.50
C ALA A 91 8.85 10.70 -7.21
N GLU A 92 8.03 11.71 -6.92
CA GLU A 92 8.49 13.03 -6.49
C GLU A 92 9.24 12.95 -5.16
N GLU A 93 8.75 12.15 -4.20
CA GLU A 93 9.48 11.90 -2.95
C GLU A 93 10.77 11.11 -3.17
N ALA A 94 10.73 10.10 -4.05
CA ALA A 94 11.90 9.29 -4.37
C ALA A 94 13.03 10.09 -5.04
N THR A 95 12.68 10.99 -5.95
CA THR A 95 13.65 11.85 -6.64
C THR A 95 14.25 12.90 -5.70
N THR A 96 13.46 13.42 -4.76
CA THR A 96 13.93 14.39 -3.75
C THR A 96 14.93 13.78 -2.77
N GLN A 97 14.80 12.49 -2.45
CA GLN A 97 15.70 11.79 -1.53
C GLN A 97 17.04 11.36 -2.16
N SER A 98 17.12 11.37 -3.49
CA SER A 98 18.30 10.93 -4.25
C SER A 98 19.33 12.04 -4.47
N ARG A 99 19.17 13.22 -3.84
CA ARG A 99 19.98 14.43 -4.06
C ARG A 99 20.53 14.98 -2.75
#